data_AF-A0A1A8XSX3-F1
#
_entry.id   AF-A0A1A8XSX3-F1
#
_cell.length_a   1.000
_cell.length_b   1.000
_cell.length_c   1.000
_cell.angle_alpha   90.00
_cell.angle_beta   90.00
_cell.angle_gamma   90.00
#
_symmetry.space_group_name_H-M   'P 1'
#
loop_
_entity.id
_entity.type
_entity.pdbx_description
1 polymer ?
#
loop_
_entity_poly.entity_id
_entity_poly.type
_entity_poly.pdbx_seq_one_letter_code
_entity_poly.pdbx_strand_id
1 'polypeptide(L)'
;MTLPTRQSLDAACSHASHLRRQMIAAQEELDWRCYRLYGLLPADSGESLFEHAAPPEVALGERAFEIVLARRVAAGQESTTWFERHASTPITEIPARWPEDYRRVVQRRIELIESDRNIGLIERPEYKRRWNSPSWESLEQAALRDWLLARLESPRYWPTSADQPPQMTSTSRLADALQRDAEFMQIAALYAGRADFDLNPLVANLIAAESVPFLPVLRYTDTGLRKRAQWEETWALQRRQDAGEDLTISVGKIPVPPKYQSKDFLKADFWRLRGGLDVPKERWISYPGCERGVDGSLVIAWAGWDHLQQATALATYFIDMKEREGWSRERLQPLLAGLLELVPWLKQWHNDMNPDFGARMGDYYESFVTDEARALQFTLDDLRAWKPAAPAIKRGRKAKT
;
A
#
# COMPACT_ATOMS: atom_id res chain seq x y z
N MET A 1 1.28 10.11 -22.10
CA MET A 1 1.21 11.10 -20.99
C MET A 1 2.60 11.70 -20.82
N THR A 2 2.69 13.00 -20.59
CA THR A 2 3.98 13.65 -20.29
C THR A 2 4.44 13.21 -18.90
N LEU A 3 5.68 12.73 -18.76
CA LEU A 3 6.22 12.34 -17.47
C LEU A 3 6.46 13.58 -16.58
N PRO A 4 6.25 13.47 -15.25
CA PRO A 4 6.60 14.56 -14.36
C PRO A 4 8.11 14.84 -14.37
N THR A 5 8.42 16.12 -14.23
CA THR A 5 9.75 16.66 -13.97
C THR A 5 9.74 17.35 -12.61
N ARG A 6 10.92 17.65 -12.04
CA ARG A 6 11.02 18.46 -10.82
C ARG A 6 10.26 19.78 -10.96
N GLN A 7 10.44 20.47 -12.09
CA GLN A 7 9.73 21.72 -12.40
C GLN A 7 8.20 21.54 -12.43
N SER A 8 7.68 20.48 -13.05
CA SER A 8 6.23 20.27 -13.09
C SER A 8 5.66 19.92 -11.71
N LEU A 9 6.41 19.19 -10.88
CA LEU A 9 6.02 18.87 -9.51
C LEU A 9 6.05 20.12 -8.62
N ASP A 10 7.04 21.00 -8.77
CA ASP A 10 7.11 22.28 -8.04
C ASP A 10 5.99 23.24 -8.45
N ALA A 11 5.67 23.27 -9.75
CA ALA A 11 4.52 24.02 -10.26
C ALA A 11 3.21 23.48 -9.69
N ALA A 12 3.05 22.15 -9.65
CA ALA A 12 1.88 21.51 -9.04
C ALA A 12 1.77 21.78 -7.54
N CYS A 13 2.89 21.76 -6.80
CA CYS A 13 2.95 22.12 -5.38
C CYS A 13 2.48 23.56 -5.14
N SER A 14 3.01 24.48 -5.95
CA SER A 14 2.66 25.90 -5.89
C SER A 14 1.18 26.13 -6.21
N HIS A 15 0.68 25.46 -7.24
CA HIS A 15 -0.72 25.53 -7.64
C HIS A 15 -1.67 24.95 -6.60
N ALA A 16 -1.36 23.78 -6.04
CA ALA A 16 -2.14 23.16 -4.97
C ALA A 16 -2.16 24.04 -3.71
N SER A 17 -1.03 24.65 -3.36
CA SER A 17 -0.93 25.58 -2.23
C SER A 17 -1.75 26.85 -2.46
N HIS A 18 -1.73 27.39 -3.66
CA HIS A 18 -2.56 28.54 -4.08
C HIS A 18 -4.05 28.23 -3.98
N LEU A 19 -4.52 27.15 -4.61
CA LEU A 19 -5.91 26.72 -4.55
C LEU A 19 -6.36 26.48 -3.12
N ARG A 20 -5.52 25.84 -2.31
CA ARG A 20 -5.83 25.59 -0.90
C ARG A 20 -6.06 26.87 -0.11
N ARG A 21 -5.23 27.90 -0.31
CA ARG A 21 -5.41 29.21 0.35
C ARG A 21 -6.68 29.93 -0.11
N GLN A 22 -7.07 29.78 -1.37
CA GLN A 22 -8.36 30.28 -1.88
C GLN A 22 -9.54 29.52 -1.25
N MET A 23 -9.44 28.19 -1.12
CA MET A 23 -10.49 27.39 -0.49
C MET A 23 -10.63 27.70 1.01
N ILE A 24 -9.51 27.97 1.70
CA ILE A 24 -9.53 28.44 3.10
C ILE A 24 -10.23 29.79 3.19
N ALA A 25 -9.88 30.75 2.33
CA ALA A 25 -10.53 32.06 2.30
C ALA A 25 -12.03 31.93 2.02
N ALA A 26 -12.43 31.14 1.02
CA ALA A 26 -13.84 30.91 0.69
C ALA A 26 -14.61 30.22 1.82
N GLN A 27 -13.98 29.32 2.58
CA GLN A 27 -14.58 28.72 3.76
C GLN A 27 -14.82 29.76 4.87
N GLU A 28 -13.88 30.69 5.10
CA GLU A 28 -14.10 31.78 6.06
C GLU A 28 -15.28 32.66 5.62
N GLU A 29 -15.36 33.04 4.35
CA GLU A 29 -16.51 33.80 3.86
C GLU A 29 -17.83 33.04 4.01
N LEU A 30 -17.83 31.73 3.77
CA LEU A 30 -19.00 30.88 3.94
C LEU A 30 -19.44 30.80 5.42
N ASP A 31 -18.51 30.65 6.35
CA ASP A 31 -18.81 30.58 7.78
C ASP A 31 -19.48 31.87 8.26
N TRP A 32 -18.90 33.02 7.90
CA TRP A 32 -19.46 34.33 8.27
C TRP A 32 -20.79 34.64 7.57
N ARG A 33 -20.95 34.20 6.32
CA ARG A 33 -22.23 34.25 5.62
C ARG A 33 -23.30 33.41 6.32
N CYS A 34 -22.95 32.21 6.79
CA CYS A 34 -23.86 31.39 7.60
C CYS A 34 -24.28 32.16 8.86
N TYR A 35 -23.34 32.78 9.58
CA TYR A 35 -23.67 33.55 10.78
C TYR A 35 -24.68 34.68 10.48
N ARG A 36 -24.54 35.38 9.36
CA ARG A 36 -25.54 36.36 8.92
C ARG A 36 -26.90 35.73 8.64
N LEU A 37 -26.92 34.67 7.82
CA LEU A 37 -28.17 34.01 7.40
C LEU A 37 -28.95 33.44 8.58
N TYR A 38 -28.27 33.00 9.63
CA TYR A 38 -28.87 32.52 10.87
C TYR A 38 -29.16 33.63 11.90
N GLY A 39 -28.92 34.91 11.57
CA GLY A 39 -29.19 36.04 12.45
C GLY A 39 -28.28 36.10 13.68
N LEU A 40 -27.06 35.56 13.60
CA LEU A 40 -26.08 35.54 14.68
C LEU A 40 -25.19 36.80 14.72
N LEU A 41 -25.19 37.60 13.65
CA LEU A 41 -24.46 38.87 13.58
C LEU A 41 -25.30 40.02 14.16
N PRO A 42 -24.68 41.13 14.61
CA PRO A 42 -25.39 42.28 15.15
C PRO A 42 -26.52 42.79 14.22
N ALA A 43 -27.60 43.29 14.81
CA ALA A 43 -28.69 43.91 14.04
C ALA A 43 -28.14 45.04 13.14
N ASP A 44 -28.72 45.19 11.95
CA ASP A 44 -28.27 46.13 10.90
C ASP A 44 -26.89 45.83 10.29
N SER A 45 -26.34 44.63 10.53
CA SER A 45 -25.14 44.16 9.83
C SER A 45 -25.44 43.90 8.35
N GLY A 46 -25.25 44.90 7.49
CA GLY A 46 -25.29 44.73 6.03
C GLY A 46 -24.33 43.63 5.54
N GLU A 47 -24.61 43.04 4.37
CA GLU A 47 -23.91 41.84 3.87
C GLU A 47 -22.38 41.99 3.83
N SER A 48 -21.86 43.18 3.56
CA SER A 48 -20.42 43.43 3.38
C SER A 48 -19.66 43.79 4.66
N LEU A 49 -20.29 43.80 5.84
CA LEU A 49 -19.60 44.20 7.07
C LEU A 49 -18.62 43.14 7.56
N PHE A 50 -19.05 41.87 7.48
CA PHE A 50 -18.30 40.69 7.91
C PHE A 50 -18.02 39.70 6.79
N GLU A 51 -18.42 39.99 5.55
CA GLU A 51 -18.13 39.19 4.36
C GLU A 51 -17.39 40.05 3.32
N HIS A 52 -16.61 39.39 2.47
CA HIS A 52 -15.87 40.00 1.38
C HIS A 52 -16.14 39.23 0.08
N ALA A 53 -16.62 39.92 -0.96
CA ALA A 53 -17.03 39.27 -2.20
C ALA A 53 -15.88 38.62 -2.98
N ALA A 54 -14.66 39.14 -2.83
CA ALA A 54 -13.46 38.62 -3.48
C ALA A 54 -12.30 38.57 -2.46
N PRO A 55 -12.32 37.63 -1.50
CA PRO A 55 -11.30 37.60 -0.45
C PRO A 55 -9.92 37.28 -1.05
N PRO A 56 -8.83 37.82 -0.48
CA PRO A 56 -7.47 37.41 -0.85
C PRO A 56 -7.20 35.97 -0.40
N GLU A 57 -6.06 35.42 -0.81
CA GLU A 57 -5.58 34.15 -0.27
C GLU A 57 -5.31 34.22 1.25
N VAL A 58 -5.83 33.24 1.98
CA VAL A 58 -5.67 33.10 3.42
C VAL A 58 -4.91 31.80 3.72
N ALA A 59 -3.81 31.89 4.46
CA ALA A 59 -3.06 30.73 4.94
C ALA A 59 -3.54 30.27 6.33
N LEU A 60 -3.14 29.05 6.73
CA LEU A 60 -3.33 28.61 8.10
C LEU A 60 -2.48 29.49 9.04
N GLY A 61 -3.07 29.84 10.18
CA GLY A 61 -2.54 30.83 11.12
C GLY A 61 -3.12 32.22 10.93
N GLU A 62 -3.73 32.52 9.77
CA GLU A 62 -4.18 33.87 9.42
C GLU A 62 -5.69 34.07 9.54
N ARG A 63 -6.45 32.99 9.75
CA ARG A 63 -7.90 33.08 9.95
C ARG A 63 -8.21 33.87 11.21
N ALA A 64 -9.37 34.54 11.24
CA ALA A 64 -9.72 35.46 12.32
C ALA A 64 -9.62 34.79 13.71
N PHE A 65 -10.16 33.58 13.85
CA PHE A 65 -10.05 32.84 15.11
C PHE A 65 -8.64 32.36 15.44
N GLU A 66 -7.82 32.03 14.43
CA GLU A 66 -6.42 31.64 14.66
C GLU A 66 -5.60 32.82 15.17
N ILE A 67 -5.90 34.04 14.68
CA ILE A 67 -5.29 35.27 15.20
C ILE A 67 -5.70 35.51 16.66
N VAL A 68 -7.00 35.39 16.98
CA VAL A 68 -7.48 35.50 18.38
C VAL A 68 -6.84 34.45 19.27
N LEU A 69 -6.77 33.19 18.81
CA LEU A 69 -6.13 32.11 19.54
C LEU A 69 -4.64 32.40 19.77
N ALA A 70 -3.91 32.84 18.73
CA ALA A 70 -2.50 33.18 18.84
C ALA A 70 -2.25 34.32 19.83
N ARG A 71 -3.12 35.35 19.85
CA ARG A 71 -3.06 36.45 20.83
C ARG A 71 -3.25 35.94 22.25
N ARG A 72 -4.24 35.08 22.48
CA ARG A 72 -4.51 34.49 23.81
C ARG A 72 -3.35 33.61 24.29
N VAL A 73 -2.75 32.83 23.38
CA VAL A 73 -1.54 32.05 23.68
C VAL A 73 -0.37 32.97 24.03
N ALA A 74 -0.12 34.02 23.26
CA ALA A 74 0.94 35.00 23.53
C ALA A 74 0.74 35.74 24.87
N ALA A 75 -0.51 35.98 25.26
CA ALA A 75 -0.88 36.57 26.55
C ALA A 75 -0.87 35.57 27.72
N GLY A 76 -0.55 34.29 27.49
CA GLY A 76 -0.56 33.23 28.51
C GLY A 76 -1.97 32.85 29.00
N GLN A 77 -3.01 33.20 28.26
CA GLN A 77 -4.42 32.98 28.62
C GLN A 77 -4.95 31.64 28.09
N GLU A 78 -4.23 30.99 27.17
CA GLU A 78 -4.65 29.75 26.54
C GLU A 78 -3.44 28.89 26.17
N SER A 79 -3.57 27.57 26.33
CA SER A 79 -2.60 26.58 25.85
C SER A 79 -3.24 25.74 24.76
N THR A 80 -2.57 25.59 23.62
CA THR A 80 -3.13 24.85 22.48
C THR A 80 -2.06 24.04 21.74
N THR A 81 -2.48 22.93 21.15
CA THR A 81 -1.67 22.13 20.21
C THR A 81 -2.06 22.40 18.76
N TRP A 82 -2.95 23.36 18.51
CA TRP A 82 -3.52 23.66 17.20
C TRP A 82 -2.44 23.96 16.15
N PHE A 83 -1.57 24.95 16.44
CA PHE A 83 -0.53 25.40 15.50
C PHE A 83 0.48 24.29 15.19
N GLU A 84 0.94 23.56 16.22
CA GLU A 84 1.85 22.42 16.07
C GLU A 84 1.21 21.30 15.23
N ARG A 85 -0.01 20.90 15.57
CA ARG A 85 -0.74 19.81 14.88
C ARG A 85 -0.98 20.11 13.40
N HIS A 86 -1.18 21.38 13.06
CA HIS A 86 -1.51 21.82 11.71
C HIS A 86 -0.32 22.41 10.95
N ALA A 87 0.88 22.37 11.54
CA ALA A 87 2.09 22.98 11.01
C ALA A 87 1.87 24.44 10.56
N SER A 88 1.05 25.19 11.31
CA SER A 88 0.74 26.59 11.04
C SER A 88 1.54 27.50 11.97
N THR A 89 1.93 28.67 11.45
CA THR A 89 2.64 29.68 12.24
C THR A 89 1.60 30.48 13.04
N PRO A 90 1.74 30.62 14.37
CA PRO A 90 0.87 31.50 15.13
C PRO A 90 1.13 32.95 14.75
N ILE A 91 0.09 33.63 14.24
CA ILE A 91 0.15 35.02 13.79
C ILE A 91 -0.80 35.84 14.67
N THR A 92 -0.28 36.90 15.30
CA THR A 92 -1.05 37.75 16.23
C THR A 92 -1.58 39.03 15.58
N GLU A 93 -1.07 39.36 14.40
CA GLU A 93 -1.40 40.59 13.66
C GLU A 93 -2.10 40.27 12.34
N ILE A 94 -3.04 41.13 11.93
CA ILE A 94 -3.68 40.99 10.63
C ILE A 94 -2.62 41.23 9.53
N PRO A 95 -2.43 40.29 8.59
CA PRO A 95 -1.41 40.43 7.55
C PRO A 95 -1.47 41.75 6.78
N ALA A 96 -0.39 42.52 6.82
CA ALA A 96 -0.28 43.82 6.16
C ALA A 96 -0.38 43.74 4.62
N ARG A 97 -0.10 42.56 4.04
CA ARG A 97 -0.17 42.31 2.59
C ARG A 97 -1.59 42.22 2.05
N TRP A 98 -2.59 42.07 2.91
CA TRP A 98 -3.99 42.01 2.47
C TRP A 98 -4.52 43.40 2.10
N PRO A 99 -5.42 43.48 1.09
CA PRO A 99 -6.17 44.70 0.79
C PRO A 99 -6.81 45.33 2.02
N GLU A 100 -6.85 46.65 2.09
CA GLU A 100 -7.31 47.37 3.28
C GLU A 100 -8.78 47.10 3.63
N ASP A 101 -9.63 46.95 2.62
CA ASP A 101 -11.01 46.53 2.76
C ASP A 101 -11.14 45.15 3.42
N TYR A 102 -10.35 44.16 2.99
CA TYR A 102 -10.34 42.85 3.64
C TYR A 102 -9.79 42.90 5.06
N ARG A 103 -8.72 43.67 5.31
CA ARG A 103 -8.19 43.87 6.67
C ARG A 103 -9.24 44.43 7.62
N ARG A 104 -10.07 45.37 7.17
CA ARG A 104 -11.20 45.90 7.97
C ARG A 104 -12.27 44.85 8.25
N VAL A 105 -12.58 43.97 7.28
CA VAL A 105 -13.50 42.84 7.51
C VAL A 105 -12.95 41.92 8.59
N VAL A 106 -11.70 41.48 8.47
CA VAL A 106 -11.07 40.59 9.47
C VAL A 106 -10.94 41.25 10.84
N GLN A 107 -10.64 42.55 10.90
CA GLN A 107 -10.61 43.30 12.15
C GLN A 107 -11.97 43.26 12.87
N ARG A 108 -13.08 43.50 12.16
CA ARG A 108 -14.43 43.39 12.74
C ARG A 108 -14.75 41.97 13.19
N ARG A 109 -14.34 40.96 12.42
CA ARG A 109 -14.49 39.55 12.79
C ARG A 109 -13.79 39.26 14.11
N ILE A 110 -12.54 39.69 14.25
CA ILE A 110 -11.73 39.54 15.48
C ILE A 110 -12.42 40.24 16.66
N GLU A 111 -12.82 41.50 16.49
CA GLU A 111 -13.53 42.26 17.52
C GLU A 111 -14.82 41.56 17.97
N LEU A 112 -15.58 40.99 17.02
CA LEU A 112 -16.81 40.27 17.35
C LEU A 112 -16.52 38.94 18.07
N ILE A 113 -15.50 38.19 17.66
CA ILE A 113 -15.05 36.97 18.36
C ILE A 113 -14.65 37.28 19.80
N GLU A 114 -13.97 38.41 20.04
CA GLU A 114 -13.49 38.81 21.37
C GLU A 114 -14.61 39.37 22.26
N SER A 115 -15.62 40.02 21.68
CA SER A 115 -16.68 40.72 22.42
C SER A 115 -17.98 39.94 22.60
N ASP A 116 -18.35 39.08 21.64
CA ASP A 116 -19.59 38.28 21.68
C ASP A 116 -19.31 36.84 22.11
N ARG A 117 -19.93 36.43 23.22
CA ARG A 117 -19.76 35.08 23.80
C ARG A 117 -20.19 33.95 22.86
N ASN A 118 -21.24 34.14 22.07
CA ASN A 118 -21.78 33.09 21.21
C ASN A 118 -20.91 32.94 19.96
N ILE A 119 -20.50 34.05 19.34
CA ILE A 119 -19.56 34.03 18.20
C ILE A 119 -18.20 33.46 18.67
N GLY A 120 -17.69 33.93 19.80
CA GLY A 120 -16.46 33.40 20.39
C GLY A 120 -16.51 31.92 20.76
N LEU A 121 -17.70 31.34 20.97
CA LEU A 121 -17.87 29.91 21.19
C LEU A 121 -17.75 29.12 19.88
N ILE A 122 -18.44 29.55 18.82
CA ILE A 122 -18.48 28.82 17.54
C ILE A 122 -17.23 29.04 16.66
N GLU A 123 -16.45 30.08 16.94
CA GLU A 123 -15.13 30.31 16.33
C GLU A 123 -14.00 29.61 17.09
N ARG A 124 -14.32 28.73 18.06
CA ARG A 124 -13.28 27.89 18.68
C ARG A 124 -12.74 26.83 17.71
N PRO A 125 -11.47 26.40 17.89
CA PRO A 125 -10.82 25.46 16.98
C PRO A 125 -11.58 24.14 16.77
N GLU A 126 -12.35 23.68 17.75
CA GLU A 126 -13.14 22.43 17.68
C GLU A 126 -14.26 22.50 16.63
N TYR A 127 -14.78 23.70 16.35
CA TYR A 127 -15.90 23.92 15.43
C TYR A 127 -15.44 24.38 14.05
N LYS A 128 -14.15 24.60 13.86
CA LYS A 128 -13.57 25.08 12.59
C LYS A 128 -12.97 23.93 11.79
N ARG A 129 -13.03 24.06 10.45
CA ARG A 129 -12.38 23.11 9.55
C ARG A 129 -10.86 23.12 9.78
N ARG A 130 -10.30 21.94 10.07
CA ARG A 130 -8.87 21.75 10.37
C ARG A 130 -7.95 21.84 9.16
N TRP A 131 -8.47 21.58 7.97
CA TRP A 131 -7.68 21.49 6.74
C TRP A 131 -6.54 20.46 6.79
N ASN A 132 -6.68 19.36 7.53
CA ASN A 132 -5.63 18.33 7.57
C ASN A 132 -5.44 17.65 6.20
N SER A 133 -4.20 17.61 5.75
CA SER A 133 -3.74 16.79 4.63
C SER A 133 -2.33 16.26 4.93
N PRO A 134 -1.90 15.17 4.28
CA PRO A 134 -0.48 14.82 4.24
C PRO A 134 0.35 15.99 3.70
N SER A 135 1.64 16.00 4.02
CA SER A 135 2.57 16.98 3.46
C SER A 135 2.71 16.78 1.96
N TRP A 136 3.13 17.83 1.24
CA TRP A 136 3.35 17.72 -0.21
C TRP A 136 4.40 16.65 -0.52
N GLU A 137 5.48 16.60 0.26
CA GLU A 137 6.56 15.62 0.10
C GLU A 137 6.02 14.20 0.25
N SER A 138 5.10 13.96 1.19
CA SER A 138 4.47 12.65 1.36
C SER A 138 3.57 12.28 0.19
N LEU A 139 2.77 13.22 -0.32
CA LEU A 139 1.91 13.01 -1.48
C LEU A 139 2.74 12.75 -2.75
N GLU A 140 3.80 13.51 -2.94
CA GLU A 140 4.72 13.38 -4.06
C GLU A 140 5.44 12.04 -4.02
N GLN A 141 6.02 11.67 -2.86
CA GLN A 141 6.68 10.38 -2.68
C GLN A 141 5.72 9.21 -2.91
N ALA A 142 4.47 9.30 -2.42
CA ALA A 142 3.46 8.28 -2.67
C ALA A 142 3.12 8.17 -4.16
N ALA A 143 2.89 9.30 -4.84
CA ALA A 143 2.56 9.31 -6.26
C ALA A 143 3.70 8.75 -7.14
N LEU A 144 4.94 9.13 -6.85
CA LEU A 144 6.12 8.62 -7.56
C LEU A 144 6.30 7.12 -7.32
N ARG A 145 6.15 6.67 -6.06
CA ARG A 145 6.18 5.25 -5.69
C ARG A 145 5.12 4.46 -6.43
N ASP A 146 3.87 4.92 -6.41
CA ASP A 146 2.74 4.25 -7.05
C ASP A 146 2.92 4.18 -8.57
N TRP A 147 3.48 5.23 -9.19
CA TRP A 147 3.84 5.20 -10.61
C TRP A 147 4.93 4.16 -10.91
N LEU A 148 6.01 4.11 -10.12
CA LEU A 148 7.11 3.15 -10.31
C LEU A 148 6.60 1.72 -10.16
N LEU A 149 5.80 1.50 -9.13
CA LEU A 149 5.07 0.27 -8.90
C LEU A 149 4.24 -0.08 -10.13
N ALA A 150 3.36 0.80 -10.62
CA ALA A 150 2.55 0.55 -11.82
C ALA A 150 3.39 0.17 -13.05
N ARG A 151 4.54 0.83 -13.24
CA ARG A 151 5.46 0.52 -14.33
C ARG A 151 6.10 -0.86 -14.20
N LEU A 152 6.48 -1.27 -12.99
CA LEU A 152 7.05 -2.60 -12.71
C LEU A 152 6.06 -3.76 -12.99
N GLU A 153 4.75 -3.51 -12.93
CA GLU A 153 3.71 -4.49 -13.29
C GLU A 153 3.39 -4.53 -14.79
N SER A 154 4.01 -3.67 -15.60
CA SER A 154 3.69 -3.61 -17.02
C SER A 154 3.89 -4.98 -17.69
N PRO A 155 2.96 -5.44 -18.55
CA PRO A 155 3.05 -6.75 -19.22
C PRO A 155 4.35 -6.97 -20.01
N ARG A 156 5.07 -5.89 -20.38
CA ARG A 156 6.38 -5.96 -21.03
C ARG A 156 7.44 -6.71 -20.21
N TYR A 157 7.30 -6.74 -18.88
CA TYR A 157 8.22 -7.43 -17.97
C TYR A 157 7.71 -8.82 -17.58
N TRP A 158 6.47 -9.14 -17.94
CA TRP A 158 5.77 -10.36 -17.54
C TRP A 158 5.09 -10.98 -18.75
N PRO A 159 5.84 -11.35 -19.80
CA PRO A 159 5.27 -11.94 -20.99
C PRO A 159 4.60 -13.28 -20.67
N THR A 160 3.49 -13.56 -21.36
CA THR A 160 2.71 -14.79 -21.20
C THR A 160 2.23 -15.33 -22.55
N SER A 161 2.97 -15.08 -23.63
CA SER A 161 2.64 -15.58 -24.96
C SER A 161 3.16 -17.01 -25.16
N ALA A 162 2.69 -17.69 -26.21
CA ALA A 162 3.18 -19.04 -26.54
C ALA A 162 4.71 -19.06 -26.76
N ASP A 163 5.27 -18.04 -27.42
CA ASP A 163 6.71 -17.91 -27.67
C ASP A 163 7.50 -17.45 -26.43
N GLN A 164 6.83 -16.78 -25.48
CA GLN A 164 7.40 -16.26 -24.25
C GLN A 164 6.49 -16.62 -23.07
N PRO A 165 6.55 -17.88 -22.60
CA PRO A 165 5.71 -18.34 -21.51
C PRO A 165 6.05 -17.59 -20.20
N PRO A 166 5.14 -17.59 -19.21
CA PRO A 166 5.39 -16.96 -17.92
C PRO A 166 6.63 -17.56 -17.25
N GLN A 167 7.55 -16.70 -16.80
CA GLN A 167 8.80 -17.10 -16.17
C GLN A 167 9.09 -16.31 -14.90
N MET A 168 9.46 -17.03 -13.84
CA MET A 168 9.98 -16.41 -12.63
C MET A 168 11.27 -15.66 -12.93
N THR A 169 11.48 -14.53 -12.25
CA THR A 169 12.68 -13.69 -12.39
C THR A 169 13.23 -13.31 -11.03
N SER A 170 14.40 -12.66 -11.00
CA SER A 170 14.93 -12.05 -9.79
C SER A 170 14.76 -10.54 -9.82
N THR A 171 14.78 -9.92 -8.64
CA THR A 171 14.81 -8.45 -8.50
C THR A 171 15.98 -7.81 -9.25
N SER A 172 17.15 -8.46 -9.30
CA SER A 172 18.31 -7.99 -10.06
C SER A 172 18.10 -8.06 -11.57
N ARG A 173 17.60 -9.20 -12.09
CA ARG A 173 17.29 -9.33 -13.53
C ARG A 173 16.22 -8.37 -13.99
N LEU A 174 15.22 -8.09 -13.15
CA LEU A 174 14.21 -7.08 -13.44
C LEU A 174 14.82 -5.67 -13.42
N ALA A 175 15.72 -5.36 -12.48
CA ALA A 175 16.49 -4.12 -12.48
C ALA A 175 17.32 -3.94 -13.76
N ASP A 176 18.01 -4.98 -14.23
CA ASP A 176 18.77 -4.94 -15.49
C ASP A 176 17.87 -4.63 -16.69
N ALA A 177 16.66 -5.19 -16.72
CA ALA A 177 15.68 -4.88 -17.77
C ALA A 177 15.21 -3.41 -17.70
N LEU A 178 15.00 -2.89 -16.50
CA LEU A 178 14.56 -1.50 -16.24
C LEU A 178 15.62 -0.45 -16.55
N GLN A 179 16.90 -0.82 -16.54
CA GLN A 179 17.99 0.11 -16.85
C GLN A 179 17.83 0.76 -18.24
N ARG A 180 17.14 0.08 -19.16
CA ARG A 180 16.83 0.57 -20.51
C ARG A 180 15.49 1.29 -20.62
N ASP A 181 14.69 1.33 -19.56
CA ASP A 181 13.43 2.05 -19.51
C ASP A 181 13.66 3.50 -19.06
N ALA A 182 13.83 4.38 -20.04
CA ALA A 182 14.12 5.81 -19.80
C ALA A 182 13.04 6.48 -18.94
N GLU A 183 11.77 6.08 -19.08
CA GLU A 183 10.68 6.63 -18.28
C GLU A 183 10.82 6.19 -16.83
N PHE A 184 11.12 4.91 -16.59
CA PHE A 184 11.36 4.40 -15.25
C PHE A 184 12.54 5.10 -14.57
N MET A 185 13.67 5.22 -15.27
CA MET A 185 14.88 5.86 -14.74
C MET A 185 14.64 7.33 -14.36
N GLN A 186 13.87 8.07 -15.16
CA GLN A 186 13.51 9.45 -14.84
C GLN A 186 12.69 9.54 -13.55
N ILE A 187 11.65 8.72 -13.40
CA ILE A 187 10.80 8.75 -12.21
C ILE A 187 11.53 8.21 -10.99
N ALA A 188 12.39 7.20 -11.16
CA ALA A 188 13.22 6.66 -10.09
C ALA A 188 14.22 7.69 -9.56
N ALA A 189 14.82 8.52 -10.43
CA ALA A 189 15.67 9.63 -10.01
C ALA A 189 14.90 10.68 -9.19
N LEU A 190 13.67 11.02 -9.59
CA LEU A 190 12.80 11.91 -8.81
C LEU A 190 12.44 11.30 -7.46
N TYR A 191 12.06 10.02 -7.44
CA TYR A 191 11.71 9.28 -6.23
C TYR A 191 12.88 9.20 -5.24
N ALA A 192 14.08 8.89 -5.73
CA ALA A 192 15.30 8.83 -4.94
C ALA A 192 15.86 10.21 -4.55
N GLY A 193 15.40 11.29 -5.21
CA GLY A 193 15.88 12.66 -4.99
C GLY A 193 17.30 12.94 -5.52
N ARG A 194 17.90 12.00 -6.26
CA ARG A 194 19.26 12.11 -6.82
C ARG A 194 19.39 11.28 -8.11
N ALA A 195 20.25 11.71 -9.02
CA ALA A 195 20.44 11.05 -10.32
C ALA A 195 21.30 9.79 -10.24
N ASP A 196 22.21 9.72 -9.28
CA ASP A 196 23.15 8.61 -9.05
C ASP A 196 22.63 7.60 -8.02
N PHE A 197 21.32 7.33 -8.07
CA PHE A 197 20.70 6.32 -7.22
C PHE A 197 21.10 4.91 -7.67
N ASP A 198 21.12 3.96 -6.72
CA ASP A 198 21.34 2.55 -7.04
C ASP A 198 19.99 1.87 -7.38
N LEU A 199 19.88 1.39 -8.61
CA LEU A 199 18.66 0.80 -9.15
C LEU A 199 18.30 -0.53 -8.49
N ASN A 200 19.29 -1.37 -8.18
CA ASN A 200 19.08 -2.70 -7.60
C ASN A 200 18.38 -2.65 -6.23
N PRO A 201 18.88 -1.92 -5.22
CA PRO A 201 18.21 -1.82 -3.93
C PRO A 201 16.89 -1.05 -4.03
N LEU A 202 16.75 -0.08 -4.95
CA LEU A 202 15.48 0.61 -5.17
C LEU A 202 14.40 -0.38 -5.63
N VAL A 203 14.68 -1.16 -6.67
CA VAL A 203 13.75 -2.16 -7.22
C VAL A 203 13.47 -3.25 -6.18
N ALA A 204 14.50 -3.77 -5.51
CA ALA A 204 14.35 -4.79 -4.48
C ALA A 204 13.45 -4.33 -3.33
N ASN A 205 13.63 -3.09 -2.84
CA ASN A 205 12.81 -2.54 -1.75
C ASN A 205 11.36 -2.30 -2.17
N LEU A 206 11.13 -1.73 -3.36
CA LEU A 206 9.77 -1.52 -3.89
C LEU A 206 9.02 -2.85 -4.01
N ILE A 207 9.67 -3.87 -4.58
CA ILE A 207 9.08 -5.19 -4.78
C ILE A 207 8.86 -5.90 -3.46
N ALA A 208 9.85 -5.91 -2.56
CA ALA A 208 9.73 -6.59 -1.27
C ALA A 208 8.59 -6.02 -0.42
N ALA A 209 8.35 -4.70 -0.47
CA ALA A 209 7.25 -4.05 0.25
C ALA A 209 5.86 -4.40 -0.33
N GLU A 210 5.78 -4.82 -1.58
CA GLU A 210 4.53 -5.16 -2.27
C GLU A 210 4.47 -6.66 -2.65
N SER A 211 5.29 -7.48 -1.99
CA SER A 211 5.35 -8.92 -2.18
C SER A 211 4.82 -9.68 -0.97
N VAL A 212 4.17 -10.82 -1.23
CA VAL A 212 3.88 -11.81 -0.18
C VAL A 212 4.54 -13.15 -0.52
N PRO A 213 5.15 -13.85 0.45
CA PRO A 213 5.75 -15.17 0.21
C PRO A 213 4.74 -16.22 -0.25
N PHE A 214 5.16 -17.05 -1.21
CA PHE A 214 4.33 -18.09 -1.81
C PHE A 214 3.82 -19.15 -0.81
N LEU A 215 4.60 -19.53 0.21
CA LEU A 215 4.20 -20.54 1.20
C LEU A 215 3.55 -19.93 2.46
N PRO A 216 2.47 -20.54 3.01
CA PRO A 216 1.82 -20.06 4.23
C PRO A 216 2.78 -19.93 5.42
N VAL A 217 3.70 -20.89 5.59
CA VAL A 217 4.69 -20.89 6.68
C VAL A 217 5.64 -19.69 6.66
N LEU A 218 5.79 -19.05 5.50
CA LEU A 218 6.60 -17.84 5.32
C LEU A 218 5.80 -16.55 5.54
N ARG A 219 4.48 -16.65 5.74
CA ARG A 219 3.54 -15.53 5.90
C ARG A 219 2.98 -15.41 7.32
N TYR A 220 2.62 -16.54 7.91
CA TYR A 220 1.82 -16.58 9.14
C TYR A 220 2.64 -16.98 10.38
N THR A 221 2.24 -16.47 11.53
CA THR A 221 2.64 -17.02 12.84
C THR A 221 1.92 -18.34 13.10
N ASP A 222 2.25 -19.05 14.19
CA ASP A 222 1.55 -20.28 14.58
C ASP A 222 0.03 -20.07 14.77
N THR A 223 -0.39 -18.89 15.25
CA THR A 223 -1.83 -18.58 15.36
C THR A 223 -2.46 -18.41 13.99
N GLY A 224 -1.76 -17.76 13.06
CA GLY A 224 -2.22 -17.61 11.67
C GLY A 224 -2.29 -18.94 10.93
N LEU A 225 -1.32 -19.85 11.11
CA LEU A 225 -1.35 -21.18 10.51
C LEU A 225 -2.54 -22.03 11.01
N ARG A 226 -2.88 -21.94 12.30
CA ARG A 226 -4.09 -22.60 12.82
C ARG A 226 -5.39 -22.04 12.23
N LYS A 227 -5.43 -20.73 11.93
CA LYS A 227 -6.57 -20.14 11.22
C LYS A 227 -6.59 -20.60 9.77
N ARG A 228 -5.44 -20.65 9.10
CA ARG A 228 -5.31 -21.11 7.71
C ARG A 228 -5.87 -22.51 7.52
N ALA A 229 -5.56 -23.45 8.43
CA ALA A 229 -6.13 -24.79 8.40
C ALA A 229 -7.68 -24.77 8.45
N GLN A 230 -8.28 -23.97 9.34
CA GLN A 230 -9.74 -23.83 9.42
C GLN A 230 -10.36 -23.21 8.16
N TRP A 231 -9.65 -22.27 7.53
CA TRP A 231 -10.05 -21.71 6.24
C TRP A 231 -10.00 -22.76 5.13
N GLU A 232 -8.94 -23.57 5.06
CA GLU A 232 -8.79 -24.64 4.06
C GLU A 232 -9.84 -25.74 4.22
N GLU A 233 -10.17 -26.13 5.46
CA GLU A 233 -11.29 -27.03 5.76
C GLU A 233 -12.62 -26.45 5.26
N THR A 234 -12.86 -25.16 5.51
CA THR A 234 -14.06 -24.46 5.01
C THR A 234 -14.12 -24.49 3.48
N TRP A 235 -13.02 -24.17 2.80
CA TRP A 235 -12.94 -24.20 1.34
C TRP A 235 -13.14 -25.60 0.77
N ALA A 236 -12.63 -26.64 1.44
CA ALA A 236 -12.87 -28.02 1.04
C ALA A 236 -14.36 -28.38 1.11
N LEU A 237 -15.07 -27.95 2.15
CA LEU A 237 -16.52 -28.14 2.28
C LEU A 237 -17.29 -27.36 1.21
N GLN A 238 -16.91 -26.11 0.95
CA GLN A 238 -17.54 -25.28 -0.09
C GLN A 238 -17.37 -25.91 -1.47
N ARG A 239 -16.17 -26.42 -1.80
CA ARG A 239 -15.92 -27.12 -3.06
C ARG A 239 -16.76 -28.38 -3.23
N ARG A 240 -16.96 -29.16 -2.16
CA ARG A 240 -17.84 -30.34 -2.18
C ARG A 240 -19.30 -29.94 -2.44
N GLN A 241 -19.76 -28.87 -1.79
CA GLN A 241 -21.08 -28.30 -2.04
C GLN A 241 -21.24 -27.81 -3.49
N ASP A 242 -20.23 -27.10 -4.02
CA ASP A 242 -20.22 -26.62 -5.41
C ASP A 242 -20.19 -27.77 -6.44
N ALA A 243 -19.61 -28.91 -6.07
CA ALA A 243 -19.64 -30.15 -6.85
C ALA A 243 -21.00 -30.90 -6.77
N GLY A 244 -21.98 -30.35 -6.06
CA GLY A 244 -23.34 -30.88 -5.96
C GLY A 244 -23.57 -31.83 -4.78
N GLU A 245 -22.62 -31.96 -3.85
CA GLU A 245 -22.80 -32.77 -2.64
C GLU A 245 -23.74 -32.08 -1.64
N ASP A 246 -24.78 -32.80 -1.17
CA ASP A 246 -25.64 -32.32 -0.09
C ASP A 246 -24.98 -32.54 1.28
N LEU A 247 -24.37 -31.48 1.81
CA LEU A 247 -23.70 -31.47 3.11
C LEU A 247 -24.65 -31.17 4.28
N THR A 248 -25.95 -30.96 4.06
CA THR A 248 -26.88 -30.56 5.12
C THR A 248 -27.02 -31.61 6.23
N ILE A 249 -26.95 -32.89 5.88
CA ILE A 249 -27.08 -34.00 6.83
C ILE A 249 -25.77 -34.27 7.57
N SER A 250 -24.63 -34.20 6.87
CA SER A 250 -23.32 -34.58 7.41
C SER A 250 -22.59 -33.45 8.14
N VAL A 251 -22.76 -32.21 7.70
CA VAL A 251 -22.05 -31.02 8.22
C VAL A 251 -23.01 -29.94 8.71
N GLY A 252 -24.22 -29.88 8.14
CA GLY A 252 -25.17 -28.79 8.40
C GLY A 252 -24.72 -27.50 7.73
N LYS A 253 -24.75 -26.38 8.48
CA LYS A 253 -24.29 -25.08 7.98
C LYS A 253 -22.76 -25.02 8.01
N ILE A 254 -22.12 -24.87 6.86
CA ILE A 254 -20.67 -24.69 6.75
C ILE A 254 -20.22 -23.55 7.67
N PRO A 255 -19.26 -23.79 8.58
CA PRO A 255 -18.81 -22.79 9.54
C PRO A 255 -18.12 -21.62 8.83
N VAL A 256 -18.30 -20.41 9.37
CA VAL A 256 -17.57 -19.23 8.88
C VAL A 256 -16.20 -19.24 9.54
N PRO A 257 -15.10 -19.18 8.77
CA PRO A 257 -13.76 -19.26 9.34
C PRO A 257 -13.40 -17.96 10.08
N PRO A 258 -12.50 -18.02 11.07
CA PRO A 258 -12.14 -16.87 11.89
C PRO A 258 -11.41 -15.79 11.09
N LYS A 259 -11.68 -14.51 11.37
CA LYS A 259 -10.92 -13.39 10.78
C LYS A 259 -9.48 -13.36 11.29
N TYR A 260 -8.55 -13.02 10.41
CA TYR A 260 -7.16 -12.74 10.77
C TYR A 260 -7.00 -11.37 11.45
N GLN A 261 -5.92 -11.22 12.20
CA GLN A 261 -5.45 -9.98 12.81
C GLN A 261 -3.97 -9.77 12.48
N SER A 262 -3.45 -8.56 12.69
CA SER A 262 -2.03 -8.24 12.45
C SER A 262 -1.06 -9.25 13.09
N LYS A 263 -1.33 -9.71 14.32
CA LYS A 263 -0.51 -10.70 15.05
C LYS A 263 -0.47 -12.11 14.44
N ASP A 264 -1.36 -12.41 13.50
CA ASP A 264 -1.39 -13.70 12.81
C ASP A 264 -0.39 -13.74 11.63
N PHE A 265 0.21 -12.60 11.28
CA PHE A 265 1.19 -12.45 10.21
C PHE A 265 2.59 -12.21 10.76
N LEU A 266 3.61 -12.70 10.06
CA LEU A 266 5.02 -12.51 10.44
C LEU A 266 5.51 -11.07 10.22
N LYS A 267 4.89 -10.32 9.30
CA LYS A 267 5.26 -8.93 8.99
C LYS A 267 4.02 -8.06 8.82
N ALA A 268 4.15 -6.78 9.17
CA ALA A 268 3.09 -5.78 9.01
C ALA A 268 2.68 -5.58 7.54
N ASP A 269 3.62 -5.66 6.60
CA ASP A 269 3.31 -5.58 5.17
C ASP A 269 2.43 -6.73 4.70
N PHE A 270 2.65 -7.96 5.21
CA PHE A 270 1.80 -9.10 4.85
C PHE A 270 0.36 -8.86 5.35
N TRP A 271 0.20 -8.36 6.57
CA TRP A 271 -1.11 -7.95 7.07
C TRP A 271 -1.75 -6.84 6.23
N ARG A 272 -0.98 -5.81 5.85
CA ARG A 272 -1.46 -4.73 4.98
C ARG A 272 -1.97 -5.24 3.63
N LEU A 273 -1.26 -6.21 3.05
CA LEU A 273 -1.57 -6.79 1.73
C LEU A 273 -2.67 -7.87 1.78
N ARG A 274 -2.95 -8.49 2.92
CA ARG A 274 -3.92 -9.61 3.04
C ARG A 274 -5.19 -9.27 3.83
N GLY A 275 -5.06 -8.47 4.88
CA GLY A 275 -6.16 -8.05 5.75
C GLY A 275 -6.88 -9.19 6.48
N GLY A 276 -8.02 -8.87 7.09
CA GLY A 276 -8.74 -9.80 7.99
C GLY A 276 -9.37 -11.02 7.32
N LEU A 277 -9.47 -11.03 5.99
CA LEU A 277 -10.02 -12.13 5.19
C LEU A 277 -8.95 -12.83 4.34
N ASP A 278 -7.67 -12.46 4.51
CA ASP A 278 -6.56 -13.03 3.76
C ASP A 278 -6.69 -12.90 2.22
N VAL A 279 -7.33 -11.83 1.76
CA VAL A 279 -7.55 -11.57 0.33
C VAL A 279 -6.23 -11.09 -0.29
N PRO A 280 -5.72 -11.73 -1.37
CA PRO A 280 -4.53 -11.27 -2.09
C PRO A 280 -4.66 -9.83 -2.60
N LYS A 281 -3.69 -8.99 -2.25
CA LYS A 281 -3.52 -7.61 -2.79
C LYS A 281 -2.08 -7.27 -3.10
N GLU A 282 -1.17 -8.23 -2.93
CA GLU A 282 0.21 -8.11 -3.34
C GLU A 282 0.34 -7.99 -4.86
N ARG A 283 1.40 -7.34 -5.27
CA ARG A 283 1.74 -7.07 -6.67
C ARG A 283 2.67 -8.15 -7.23
N TRP A 284 3.43 -8.77 -6.33
CA TRP A 284 4.33 -9.88 -6.62
C TRP A 284 4.21 -11.00 -5.60
N ILE A 285 4.51 -12.21 -6.07
CA ILE A 285 4.73 -13.37 -5.21
C ILE A 285 6.25 -13.47 -5.03
N SER A 286 6.69 -13.57 -3.78
CA SER A 286 8.11 -13.75 -3.46
C SER A 286 8.43 -15.21 -3.15
N TYR A 287 9.63 -15.64 -3.51
CA TYR A 287 10.16 -16.99 -3.27
C TYR A 287 11.46 -16.93 -2.46
N PRO A 288 11.41 -16.52 -1.18
CA PRO A 288 12.59 -16.48 -0.32
C PRO A 288 13.23 -17.87 -0.18
N GLY A 289 14.56 -17.93 -0.24
CA GLY A 289 15.32 -19.19 -0.19
C GLY A 289 15.42 -19.90 -1.55
N CYS A 290 14.80 -19.35 -2.59
CA CYS A 290 14.85 -19.86 -3.96
C CYS A 290 15.77 -19.01 -4.86
N GLU A 291 16.67 -18.21 -4.30
CA GLU A 291 17.58 -17.33 -5.05
C GLU A 291 18.63 -18.13 -5.83
N ARG A 292 19.01 -17.66 -7.03
CA ARG A 292 20.08 -18.26 -7.84
C ARG A 292 21.43 -17.61 -7.50
N GLY A 293 22.52 -18.36 -7.69
CA GLY A 293 23.87 -17.80 -7.66
C GLY A 293 24.30 -17.15 -6.33
N VAL A 294 25.29 -16.26 -6.41
CA VAL A 294 25.95 -15.60 -5.26
C VAL A 294 25.32 -14.25 -4.92
N ASP A 295 24.57 -13.63 -5.86
CA ASP A 295 24.00 -12.29 -5.66
C ASP A 295 22.85 -12.27 -4.63
N GLY A 296 22.24 -13.42 -4.35
CA GLY A 296 21.18 -13.57 -3.35
C GLY A 296 19.94 -12.76 -3.67
N SER A 297 19.73 -12.41 -4.94
CA SER A 297 18.62 -11.56 -5.38
C SER A 297 17.28 -12.29 -5.22
N LEU A 298 16.31 -11.61 -4.59
CA LEU A 298 15.00 -12.20 -4.32
C LEU A 298 14.34 -12.65 -5.63
N VAL A 299 13.92 -13.92 -5.67
CA VAL A 299 13.16 -14.48 -6.78
C VAL A 299 11.68 -14.17 -6.60
N ILE A 300 11.04 -13.79 -7.69
CA ILE A 300 9.69 -13.25 -7.74
C ILE A 300 8.91 -13.76 -8.95
N ALA A 301 7.60 -13.75 -8.82
CA ALA A 301 6.62 -13.89 -9.90
C ALA A 301 5.64 -12.72 -9.85
N TRP A 302 4.99 -12.41 -10.97
CA TRP A 302 3.91 -11.44 -10.98
C TRP A 302 2.64 -12.04 -10.37
N ALA A 303 2.02 -11.33 -9.44
CA ALA A 303 0.81 -11.82 -8.77
C ALA A 303 -0.44 -11.73 -9.67
N GLY A 304 -0.36 -11.03 -10.80
CA GLY A 304 -1.46 -10.92 -11.77
C GLY A 304 -1.64 -12.12 -12.69
N TRP A 305 -0.74 -13.12 -12.61
CA TRP A 305 -0.91 -14.38 -13.32
C TRP A 305 -2.04 -15.23 -12.75
N ASP A 306 -2.72 -15.98 -13.61
CA ASP A 306 -3.63 -17.04 -13.16
C ASP A 306 -2.86 -18.22 -12.55
N HIS A 307 -3.58 -19.15 -11.93
CA HIS A 307 -2.94 -20.28 -11.23
C HIS A 307 -2.18 -21.20 -12.19
N LEU A 308 -2.64 -21.35 -13.44
CA LEU A 308 -1.96 -22.16 -14.46
C LEU A 308 -0.63 -21.53 -14.86
N GLN A 309 -0.62 -20.23 -15.15
CA GLN A 309 0.58 -19.46 -15.47
C GLN A 309 1.59 -19.49 -14.31
N GLN A 310 1.13 -19.33 -13.06
CA GLN A 310 1.98 -19.46 -11.88
C GLN A 310 2.59 -20.86 -11.75
N ALA A 311 1.80 -21.91 -11.94
CA ALA A 311 2.28 -23.29 -11.87
C ALA A 311 3.26 -23.62 -13.00
N THR A 312 3.01 -23.13 -14.21
CA THR A 312 3.93 -23.26 -15.35
C THR A 312 5.26 -22.58 -15.08
N ALA A 313 5.25 -21.34 -14.59
CA ALA A 313 6.47 -20.61 -14.26
C ALA A 313 7.27 -21.31 -13.15
N LEU A 314 6.58 -21.78 -12.09
CA LEU A 314 7.20 -22.45 -10.95
C LEU A 314 7.76 -23.83 -11.30
N ALA A 315 7.04 -24.62 -12.10
CA ALA A 315 7.51 -25.93 -12.57
C ALA A 315 8.71 -25.79 -13.51
N THR A 316 8.67 -24.83 -14.43
CA THR A 316 9.81 -24.51 -15.31
C THR A 316 11.03 -24.12 -14.48
N TYR A 317 10.84 -23.25 -13.49
CA TYR A 317 11.90 -22.86 -12.57
C TYR A 317 12.46 -24.05 -11.79
N PHE A 318 11.60 -24.92 -11.27
CA PHE A 318 12.00 -26.15 -10.57
C PHE A 318 12.85 -27.07 -11.45
N ILE A 319 12.42 -27.33 -12.68
CA ILE A 319 13.16 -28.18 -13.63
C ILE A 319 14.53 -27.57 -13.94
N ASP A 320 14.61 -26.26 -14.21
CA ASP A 320 15.89 -25.56 -14.39
C ASP A 320 16.82 -25.75 -13.17
N MET A 321 16.29 -25.60 -11.95
CA MET A 321 17.09 -25.75 -10.72
C MET A 321 17.56 -27.18 -10.50
N LYS A 322 16.74 -28.15 -10.86
CA LYS A 322 17.05 -29.59 -10.75
C LYS A 322 18.08 -30.02 -11.79
N GLU A 323 17.84 -29.70 -13.06
CA GLU A 323 18.60 -30.27 -14.19
C GLU A 323 19.81 -29.44 -14.57
N ARG A 324 19.73 -28.10 -14.50
CA ARG A 324 20.82 -27.21 -14.96
C ARG A 324 21.70 -26.75 -13.83
N GLU A 325 21.11 -26.34 -12.71
CA GLU A 325 21.86 -25.86 -11.54
C GLU A 325 22.24 -26.97 -10.55
N GLY A 326 21.67 -28.18 -10.70
CA GLY A 326 22.00 -29.33 -9.86
C GLY A 326 21.68 -29.14 -8.38
N TRP A 327 20.59 -28.44 -8.05
CA TRP A 327 20.22 -28.19 -6.66
C TRP A 327 19.95 -29.48 -5.88
N SER A 328 20.28 -29.47 -4.59
CA SER A 328 19.95 -30.59 -3.70
C SER A 328 18.44 -30.73 -3.52
N ARG A 329 17.99 -31.94 -3.17
CA ARG A 329 16.57 -32.22 -2.92
C ARG A 329 15.95 -31.29 -1.89
N GLU A 330 16.68 -30.91 -0.83
CA GLU A 330 16.19 -30.03 0.25
C GLU A 330 15.96 -28.61 -0.24
N ARG A 331 16.81 -28.13 -1.16
CA ARG A 331 16.66 -26.80 -1.78
C ARG A 331 15.52 -26.77 -2.82
N LEU A 332 15.25 -27.92 -3.45
CA LEU A 332 14.12 -28.09 -4.38
C LEU A 332 12.77 -28.29 -3.67
N GLN A 333 12.76 -28.82 -2.44
CA GLN A 333 11.56 -29.09 -1.65
C GLN A 333 10.57 -27.91 -1.54
N PRO A 334 11.00 -26.66 -1.22
CA PRO A 334 10.06 -25.54 -1.15
C PRO A 334 9.37 -25.24 -2.48
N LEU A 335 10.04 -25.42 -3.62
CA LEU A 335 9.43 -25.21 -4.94
C LEU A 335 8.31 -26.24 -5.21
N LEU A 336 8.52 -27.51 -4.84
CA LEU A 336 7.46 -28.54 -4.92
C LEU A 336 6.31 -28.27 -3.94
N ALA A 337 6.62 -27.81 -2.73
CA ALA A 337 5.58 -27.39 -1.79
C ALA A 337 4.73 -26.25 -2.38
N GLY A 338 5.35 -25.29 -3.08
CA GLY A 338 4.65 -24.23 -3.78
C GLY A 338 3.73 -24.73 -4.90
N LEU A 339 4.18 -25.71 -5.69
CA LEU A 339 3.33 -26.35 -6.69
C LEU A 339 2.17 -27.10 -6.05
N LEU A 340 2.42 -27.81 -4.94
CA LEU A 340 1.37 -28.51 -4.19
C LEU A 340 0.28 -27.54 -3.67
N GLU A 341 0.66 -26.35 -3.20
CA GLU A 341 -0.29 -25.30 -2.80
C GLU A 341 -1.19 -24.82 -3.96
N LEU A 342 -0.70 -24.88 -5.20
CA LEU A 342 -1.45 -24.47 -6.39
C LEU A 342 -2.42 -25.55 -6.91
N VAL A 343 -2.13 -26.84 -6.68
CA VAL A 343 -2.93 -27.98 -7.20
C VAL A 343 -4.43 -27.85 -6.92
N PRO A 344 -4.91 -27.53 -5.71
CA PRO A 344 -6.34 -27.43 -5.45
C PRO A 344 -7.05 -26.34 -6.28
N TRP A 345 -6.34 -25.26 -6.63
CA TRP A 345 -6.86 -24.19 -7.47
C TRP A 345 -6.82 -24.55 -8.95
N LEU A 346 -5.78 -25.24 -9.39
CA LEU A 346 -5.69 -25.80 -10.74
C LEU A 346 -6.83 -26.80 -11.00
N LYS A 347 -7.12 -27.67 -10.03
CA LYS A 347 -8.24 -28.61 -10.10
C LYS A 347 -9.59 -27.91 -10.19
N GLN A 348 -9.74 -26.79 -9.49
CA GLN A 348 -11.01 -26.06 -9.46
C GLN A 348 -11.24 -25.21 -10.72
N TRP A 349 -10.19 -24.55 -11.23
CA TRP A 349 -10.35 -23.52 -12.26
C TRP A 349 -9.70 -23.84 -13.60
N HIS A 350 -8.81 -24.85 -13.67
CA HIS A 350 -8.01 -25.15 -14.87
C HIS A 350 -7.95 -26.65 -15.18
N ASN A 351 -8.99 -27.43 -14.83
CA ASN A 351 -8.99 -28.89 -15.03
C ASN A 351 -9.88 -29.39 -16.18
N ASP A 352 -10.49 -28.47 -16.92
CA ASP A 352 -11.06 -28.83 -18.22
C ASP A 352 -9.95 -29.18 -19.22
N MET A 353 -10.32 -29.88 -20.29
CA MET A 353 -9.36 -30.27 -21.32
C MET A 353 -8.78 -29.00 -21.95
N ASN A 354 -7.49 -28.76 -21.72
CA ASN A 354 -6.81 -27.61 -22.29
C ASN A 354 -6.46 -27.90 -23.76
N PRO A 355 -6.90 -27.05 -24.73
CA PRO A 355 -6.69 -27.30 -26.15
C PRO A 355 -5.22 -27.19 -26.58
N ASP A 356 -4.42 -26.38 -25.89
CA ASP A 356 -3.00 -26.16 -26.24
C ASP A 356 -2.11 -27.32 -25.78
N PHE A 357 -2.46 -27.95 -24.64
CA PHE A 357 -1.70 -29.04 -24.05
C PHE A 357 -2.31 -30.44 -24.27
N GLY A 358 -3.59 -30.51 -24.65
CA GLY A 358 -4.31 -31.79 -24.77
C GLY A 358 -4.46 -32.52 -23.43
N ALA A 359 -4.45 -31.80 -22.31
CA ALA A 359 -4.46 -32.37 -20.97
C ALA A 359 -5.36 -31.57 -20.02
N ARG A 360 -5.82 -32.23 -18.95
CA ARG A 360 -6.47 -31.58 -17.80
C ARG A 360 -5.38 -31.07 -16.86
N MET A 361 -5.17 -29.76 -16.78
CA MET A 361 -3.95 -29.23 -16.17
C MET A 361 -3.87 -29.43 -14.66
N GLY A 362 -5.01 -29.46 -13.95
CA GLY A 362 -5.03 -29.83 -12.53
C GLY A 362 -4.55 -31.26 -12.28
N ASP A 363 -5.00 -32.22 -13.07
CA ASP A 363 -4.60 -33.63 -12.98
C ASP A 363 -3.12 -33.82 -13.40
N TYR A 364 -2.69 -33.09 -14.43
CA TYR A 364 -1.30 -33.06 -14.89
C TYR A 364 -0.36 -32.58 -13.77
N TYR A 365 -0.64 -31.43 -13.15
CA TYR A 365 0.23 -30.88 -12.11
C TYR A 365 0.17 -31.68 -10.80
N GLU A 366 -0.96 -32.31 -10.46
CA GLU A 366 -1.01 -33.24 -9.33
C GLU A 366 -0.08 -34.44 -9.56
N SER A 367 -0.10 -35.01 -10.76
CA SER A 367 0.78 -36.12 -11.14
C SER A 367 2.25 -35.69 -11.15
N PHE A 368 2.55 -34.53 -11.74
CA PHE A 368 3.89 -33.92 -11.74
C PHE A 368 4.45 -33.78 -10.31
N VAL A 369 3.70 -33.17 -9.40
CA VAL A 369 4.14 -32.98 -8.01
C VAL A 369 4.35 -34.32 -7.31
N THR A 370 3.45 -35.29 -7.53
CA THR A 370 3.53 -36.62 -6.92
C THR A 370 4.77 -37.38 -7.39
N ASP A 371 5.04 -37.37 -8.69
CA ASP A 371 6.17 -38.10 -9.28
C ASP A 371 7.50 -37.44 -8.93
N GLU A 372 7.59 -36.10 -8.95
CA GLU A 372 8.78 -35.36 -8.54
C GLU A 372 9.07 -35.49 -7.04
N ALA A 373 8.04 -35.45 -6.19
CA ALA A 373 8.20 -35.72 -4.76
C ALA A 373 8.76 -37.14 -4.54
N ARG A 374 8.20 -38.16 -5.22
CA ARG A 374 8.69 -39.53 -5.15
C ARG A 374 10.13 -39.67 -5.64
N ALA A 375 10.47 -39.04 -6.76
CA ALA A 375 11.83 -39.06 -7.32
C ALA A 375 12.85 -38.43 -6.36
N LEU A 376 12.46 -37.35 -5.67
CA LEU A 376 13.26 -36.72 -4.62
C LEU A 376 13.07 -37.38 -3.24
N GLN A 377 12.39 -38.52 -3.15
CA GLN A 377 12.15 -39.30 -1.92
C GLN A 377 11.45 -38.50 -0.80
N PHE A 378 10.53 -37.62 -1.16
CA PHE A 378 9.60 -36.95 -0.25
C PHE A 378 8.21 -37.55 -0.36
N THR A 379 7.47 -37.50 0.75
CA THR A 379 6.02 -37.66 0.76
C THR A 379 5.34 -36.32 0.53
N LEU A 380 4.06 -36.33 0.14
CA LEU A 380 3.29 -35.08 0.06
C LEU A 380 3.15 -34.40 1.44
N ASP A 381 3.16 -35.17 2.53
CA ASP A 381 3.14 -34.62 3.88
C ASP A 381 4.46 -33.93 4.24
N ASP A 382 5.60 -34.41 3.75
CA ASP A 382 6.89 -33.70 3.88
C ASP A 382 6.86 -32.35 3.17
N LEU A 383 6.15 -32.24 2.03
CA LEU A 383 5.97 -30.97 1.33
C LEU A 383 5.07 -30.01 2.13
N ARG A 384 3.93 -30.49 2.64
CA ARG A 384 3.00 -29.70 3.48
C ARG A 384 3.64 -29.25 4.79
N ALA A 385 4.49 -30.10 5.38
CA ALA A 385 5.18 -29.84 6.63
C ALA A 385 6.47 -29.02 6.46
N TRP A 386 6.85 -28.66 5.23
CA TRP A 386 8.08 -27.91 4.99
C TRP A 386 8.11 -26.62 5.79
N LYS A 387 9.26 -26.33 6.39
CA LYS A 387 9.55 -25.08 7.09
C LYS A 387 10.94 -24.58 6.68
N PRO A 388 11.17 -23.26 6.63
CA PRO A 388 12.51 -22.74 6.42
C PRO A 388 13.42 -23.24 7.55
N ALA A 389 14.68 -23.54 7.21
CA ALA A 389 15.70 -23.85 8.22
C ALA A 389 15.78 -22.69 9.22
N ALA A 390 15.82 -23.01 10.52
CA ALA A 390 15.96 -21.99 11.55
C ALA A 390 17.21 -21.14 11.24
N PRO A 391 17.13 -19.80 11.29
CA PRO A 391 18.29 -18.97 11.06
C PRO A 391 19.38 -19.39 12.04
N ALA A 392 20.56 -19.73 11.52
CA ALA A 392 21.71 -20.05 12.36
C ALA A 392 21.91 -18.90 13.34
N ILE A 393 21.81 -19.18 14.64
CA ILE A 393 22.05 -18.21 15.70
C ILE A 393 23.46 -17.67 15.47
N LYS A 394 23.59 -16.46 14.89
CA LYS A 394 24.86 -15.73 14.84
C LYS A 394 25.23 -15.44 16.29
N ARG A 395 25.97 -16.35 16.92
CA ARG A 395 26.65 -16.11 18.20
C ARG A 395 27.48 -14.86 18.02
N GLY A 396 27.00 -13.76 18.61
CA GLY A 396 27.67 -12.47 18.59
C GLY A 396 29.12 -12.66 19.03
N ARG A 397 30.04 -12.41 18.12
CA ARG A 397 31.46 -12.32 18.43
C ARG A 397 31.60 -11.07 19.28
N LYS A 398 31.69 -11.23 20.61
CA LYS A 398 32.07 -10.16 21.53
C LYS A 398 33.31 -9.49 20.95
N ALA A 399 33.21 -8.20 20.61
CA ALA A 399 34.38 -7.37 20.43
C ALA A 399 35.18 -7.43 21.73
N LYS A 400 36.40 -7.95 21.67
CA LYS A 400 37.36 -7.81 22.76
C LYS A 400 37.83 -6.36 22.72
N THR A 401 37.60 -5.67 23.85
CA THR A 401 38.31 -4.51 24.42
C THR A 401 39.05 -3.59 23.47
#